data_AF-A0A5J5D6A7-F1
#
_entry.id   AF-A0A5J5D6A7-F1
#
_cell.length_a   1.000
_cell.length_b   1.000
_cell.length_c   1.000
_cell.angle_alpha   90.00
_cell.angle_beta   90.00
_cell.angle_gamma   90.00
#
_symmetry.space_group_name_H-M   'P 1'
#
loop_
_entity.id
_entity.type
_entity.pdbx_description
1 polymer ?
#
loop_
_entity_poly.entity_id
_entity_poly.type
_entity_poly.pdbx_seq_one_letter_code
_entity_poly.pdbx_strand_id
1 'polypeptide(L)'
;MSVPTRVVHKRRATVTDLPLYYSGHLLKKLSKEKDFKKYYGELRGATLFLYKDDTQDTYTEKLDLEKLTSMELDSPYQRKAPTIFTLTLHTEVVQLKMDNSDTGEEWRGYILTVVKKKIPSKLQLLPGQMLLLQEALDQERKRKPPIARPPLPPRPSFLPSPSASPFRPLPKEKPSHNSPDIPACFYSVTRQEAEQMLEANPENGGIILRPSTLANNYALTLRQLTPSGPVMKNYRVASTNSGFVIELDTANKVELLQPPTKEEGEYVIPDDPSPDHNLRL
;
A
#
# COMPACT_ATOMS: atom_id res chain seq x y z
N MET A 1 20.56 11.03 11.43
CA MET A 1 20.03 10.01 12.36
C MET A 1 19.12 9.08 11.57
N SER A 2 19.39 7.78 11.59
CA SER A 2 18.57 6.78 10.88
C SER A 2 17.20 6.66 11.54
N VAL A 3 16.14 6.65 10.73
CA VAL A 3 14.77 6.47 11.22
C VAL A 3 14.60 5.01 11.65
N PRO A 4 13.97 4.69 12.80
CA PRO A 4 13.79 3.31 13.22
C PRO A 4 12.94 2.51 12.22
N THR A 5 13.38 1.30 11.85
CA THR A 5 12.73 0.41 10.86
C THR A 5 11.24 0.19 11.13
N ARG A 6 10.84 0.12 12.41
CA ARG A 6 9.42 0.00 12.81
C ARG A 6 8.56 1.19 12.40
N VAL A 7 9.12 2.41 12.44
CA VAL A 7 8.41 3.64 12.03
C VAL A 7 8.24 3.66 10.52
N VAL A 8 9.28 3.25 9.78
CA VAL A 8 9.25 3.15 8.31
C VAL A 8 8.21 2.13 7.86
N HIS A 9 8.18 0.93 8.47
CA HIS A 9 7.19 -0.10 8.11
C HIS A 9 5.75 0.34 8.37
N LYS A 10 5.50 1.07 9.47
CA LYS A 10 4.19 1.64 9.78
C LYS A 10 3.77 2.70 8.76
N ARG A 11 4.68 3.62 8.40
CA ARG A 11 4.43 4.63 7.35
C ARG A 11 4.14 3.97 6.01
N ARG A 12 4.94 2.98 5.61
CA ARG A 12 4.72 2.20 4.39
C ARG A 12 3.38 1.48 4.41
N ALA A 13 2.92 0.95 5.56
CA ALA A 13 1.58 0.37 5.69
C ALA A 13 0.46 1.39 5.49
N THR A 14 0.64 2.61 6.00
CA THR A 14 -0.29 3.71 5.72
C THR A 14 -0.26 4.13 4.24
N VAL A 15 0.92 4.16 3.60
CA VAL A 15 1.10 4.56 2.20
C VAL A 15 0.54 3.51 1.23
N THR A 16 0.78 2.22 1.49
CA THR A 16 0.34 1.14 0.61
C THR A 16 -1.08 0.67 0.92
N ASP A 17 -1.61 0.97 2.11
CA ASP A 17 -2.91 0.48 2.58
C ASP A 17 -3.00 -1.06 2.57
N LEU A 18 -1.85 -1.71 2.76
CA LEU A 18 -1.67 -3.17 2.61
C LEU A 18 -0.75 -3.71 3.71
N PRO A 19 -1.07 -4.89 4.29
CA PRO A 19 -0.21 -5.56 5.26
C PRO A 19 1.09 -6.06 4.62
N LEU A 20 2.15 -6.15 5.43
CA LEU A 20 3.43 -6.71 5.02
C LEU A 20 3.43 -8.22 5.22
N TYR A 21 3.65 -8.99 4.16
CA TYR A 21 3.75 -10.44 4.22
C TYR A 21 5.18 -10.92 4.32
N TYR A 22 6.07 -10.32 3.54
CA TYR A 22 7.48 -10.69 3.53
C TYR A 22 8.33 -9.53 3.03
N SER A 23 9.56 -9.42 3.51
CA SER A 23 10.48 -8.36 3.13
C SER A 23 11.92 -8.85 3.13
N GLY A 24 12.74 -8.31 2.23
CA GLY A 24 14.15 -8.66 2.16
C GLY A 24 14.87 -7.95 1.02
N HIS A 25 16.20 -8.03 1.03
CA HIS A 25 16.99 -7.55 -0.10
C HIS A 25 16.88 -8.51 -1.27
N LEU A 26 16.73 -7.94 -2.46
CA LEU A 26 16.70 -8.69 -3.71
C LEU A 26 17.31 -7.84 -4.82
N LEU A 27 17.73 -8.49 -5.89
CA LEU A 27 18.13 -7.81 -7.10
C LEU A 27 17.06 -8.01 -8.17
N LYS A 28 16.67 -6.93 -8.83
CA LYS A 28 15.74 -6.94 -9.96
C LYS A 28 16.49 -6.63 -11.25
N LYS A 29 16.09 -7.32 -12.31
CA LYS A 29 16.49 -7.02 -13.68
C LYS A 29 15.28 -7.19 -14.60
N LEU A 30 15.04 -6.25 -15.50
CA LEU A 30 14.11 -6.47 -16.62
C LEU A 30 14.82 -7.27 -17.72
N SER A 31 14.10 -8.11 -18.46
CA SER A 31 14.70 -8.89 -19.57
C SER A 31 15.39 -7.99 -20.62
N LYS A 32 14.93 -6.75 -20.77
CA LYS A 32 15.53 -5.73 -21.66
C LYS A 32 16.75 -5.01 -21.07
N GLU A 33 16.95 -5.06 -19.76
CA GLU A 33 18.09 -4.44 -19.09
C GLU A 33 19.29 -5.39 -19.07
N LYS A 34 20.52 -4.85 -19.00
CA LYS A 34 21.74 -5.67 -18.95
C LYS A 34 22.12 -6.07 -17.53
N ASP A 35 21.95 -5.16 -16.57
CA ASP A 35 22.47 -5.31 -15.21
C ASP A 35 21.38 -5.49 -14.15
N PHE A 36 21.73 -6.20 -13.08
CA PHE A 36 20.89 -6.35 -11.89
C PHE A 36 21.02 -5.13 -10.98
N LYS A 37 19.88 -4.54 -10.60
CA LYS A 37 19.81 -3.44 -9.65
C LYS A 37 19.38 -3.97 -8.28
N LYS A 38 20.05 -3.51 -7.22
CA LYS A 38 19.74 -3.89 -5.83
C LYS A 38 18.55 -3.08 -5.31
N TYR A 39 17.61 -3.76 -4.68
CA TYR A 39 16.45 -3.15 -4.02
C TYR A 39 16.21 -3.80 -2.66
N TYR A 40 15.48 -3.08 -1.82
CA TYR A 40 14.75 -3.68 -0.69
C TYR A 40 13.32 -3.96 -1.16
N GLY A 41 12.93 -5.23 -1.17
CA GLY A 41 11.60 -5.67 -1.61
C GLY A 41 10.67 -5.88 -0.43
N GLU A 42 9.43 -5.44 -0.57
CA GLU A 42 8.33 -5.76 0.35
C GLU A 42 7.15 -6.34 -0.43
N LEU A 43 6.75 -7.55 -0.08
CA LEU A 43 5.54 -8.16 -0.60
C LEU A 43 4.35 -7.75 0.24
N ARG A 44 3.41 -7.03 -0.37
CA ARG A 44 2.16 -6.58 0.26
C ARG A 44 1.00 -6.83 -0.69
N GLY A 45 0.01 -7.58 -0.24
CA GLY A 45 -1.04 -8.07 -1.15
C GLY A 45 -0.46 -8.95 -2.26
N ALA A 46 -0.97 -8.77 -3.48
CA ALA A 46 -0.41 -9.32 -4.71
C ALA A 46 0.50 -8.32 -5.45
N THR A 47 1.19 -7.44 -4.73
CA THR A 47 2.11 -6.45 -5.31
C THR A 47 3.45 -6.49 -4.58
N LEU A 48 4.54 -6.50 -5.35
CA LEU A 48 5.90 -6.38 -4.83
C LEU A 48 6.35 -4.92 -4.93
N PHE A 49 6.57 -4.28 -3.79
CA PHE A 49 7.05 -2.91 -3.69
C PHE A 49 8.58 -2.90 -3.54
N LEU A 50 9.26 -2.09 -4.34
CA LEU A 50 10.72 -2.02 -4.41
C LEU A 50 11.20 -0.63 -3.99
N TYR A 51 12.07 -0.62 -3.00
CA TYR A 51 12.67 0.59 -2.42
C TYR A 51 14.17 0.58 -2.73
N LYS A 52 14.79 1.76 -2.86
CA LYS A 52 16.26 1.80 -2.98
C LYS A 52 16.94 1.29 -1.71
N ASP A 53 16.31 1.53 -0.57
CA ASP A 53 16.84 1.16 0.74
C ASP A 53 15.73 0.96 1.79
N ASP A 54 16.08 0.36 2.93
CA ASP A 54 15.19 0.12 4.06
C ASP A 54 14.74 1.40 4.78
N THR A 55 15.43 2.53 4.55
CA THR A 55 15.16 3.84 5.14
C THR A 55 14.12 4.69 4.40
N GLN A 56 13.74 4.32 3.16
CA GLN A 56 12.87 5.16 2.33
C GLN A 56 11.38 5.01 2.66
N ASP A 57 10.67 6.13 2.79
CA ASP A 57 9.23 6.10 3.07
C ASP A 57 8.36 5.74 1.84
N THR A 58 8.87 5.94 0.62
CA THR A 58 8.14 5.71 -0.65
C THR A 58 8.87 4.72 -1.55
N TYR A 59 8.13 3.84 -2.23
CA TYR A 59 8.67 2.88 -3.17
C TYR A 59 9.14 3.57 -4.46
N THR A 60 10.22 3.06 -5.04
CA THR A 60 10.75 3.53 -6.34
C THR A 60 10.03 2.85 -7.49
N GLU A 61 9.74 1.56 -7.31
CA GLU A 61 9.08 0.73 -8.32
C GLU A 61 8.06 -0.18 -7.63
N LYS A 62 7.04 -0.59 -8.36
CA LYS A 62 6.11 -1.63 -7.92
C LYS A 62 5.87 -2.62 -9.05
N LEU A 63 5.73 -3.88 -8.71
CA LEU A 63 5.47 -4.97 -9.63
C LEU A 63 4.14 -5.63 -9.24
N ASP A 64 3.17 -5.55 -10.13
CA ASP A 64 1.82 -6.11 -9.94
C ASP A 64 1.83 -7.60 -10.30
N LEU A 65 1.76 -8.45 -9.29
CA LEU A 65 1.86 -9.90 -9.43
C LEU A 65 0.50 -10.54 -9.75
N GLU A 66 -0.62 -9.82 -9.68
CA GLU A 66 -1.93 -10.36 -10.13
C GLU A 66 -1.91 -10.71 -11.62
N LYS A 67 -1.04 -10.02 -12.39
CA LYS A 67 -0.82 -10.21 -13.82
C LYS A 67 0.27 -11.24 -14.13
N LEU A 68 0.72 -12.00 -13.14
CA LEU A 68 1.75 -13.01 -13.31
C LEU A 68 1.19 -14.24 -14.03
N THR A 69 1.73 -14.55 -15.19
CA THR A 69 1.34 -15.72 -16.00
C THR A 69 2.13 -16.96 -15.60
N SER A 70 3.45 -16.83 -15.42
CA SER A 70 4.32 -17.94 -15.03
C SER A 70 5.50 -17.46 -14.18
N MET A 71 6.07 -18.39 -13.41
CA MET A 71 7.31 -18.21 -12.67
C MET A 71 8.20 -19.42 -12.94
N GLU A 72 9.35 -19.17 -13.57
CA GLU A 72 10.33 -20.18 -13.93
C GLU A 72 11.63 -19.99 -13.14
N LEU A 73 12.30 -21.09 -12.84
CA LEU A 73 13.57 -21.09 -12.13
C LEU A 73 14.69 -21.31 -13.15
N ASP A 74 15.59 -20.34 -13.31
CA ASP A 74 16.62 -20.40 -14.35
C ASP A 74 17.74 -21.40 -14.00
N SER A 75 17.90 -21.75 -12.73
CA SER A 75 18.92 -22.72 -12.27
C SER A 75 18.42 -23.59 -11.11
N PRO A 76 18.63 -24.92 -11.14
CA PRO A 76 18.26 -25.80 -10.02
C PRO A 76 19.00 -25.40 -8.73
N TYR A 77 18.35 -25.63 -7.59
CA TYR A 77 18.85 -25.26 -6.26
C TYR A 77 20.30 -25.71 -6.04
N GLN A 78 21.22 -24.75 -6.10
CA GLN A 78 22.60 -24.93 -5.67
C GLN A 78 22.78 -24.16 -4.36
N ARG A 79 23.07 -24.88 -3.26
CA ARG A 79 23.15 -24.37 -1.88
C ARG A 79 24.17 -23.23 -1.66
N LYS A 80 24.97 -22.88 -2.67
CA LYS A 80 25.98 -21.81 -2.65
C LYS A 80 25.85 -20.79 -3.79
N ALA A 81 24.84 -20.92 -4.65
CA ALA A 81 24.64 -20.02 -5.78
C ALA A 81 23.43 -19.11 -5.54
N PRO A 82 23.45 -17.87 -6.07
CA PRO A 82 22.30 -17.00 -6.02
C PRO A 82 21.14 -17.61 -6.80
N THR A 83 19.94 -17.57 -6.21
CA THR A 83 18.74 -18.11 -6.86
C THR A 83 18.14 -17.05 -7.77
N ILE A 84 17.94 -17.39 -9.05
CA ILE A 84 17.35 -16.51 -10.04
C ILE A 84 16.08 -17.14 -10.55
N PHE A 85 14.96 -16.43 -10.44
CA PHE A 85 13.71 -16.83 -11.06
C PHE A 85 13.17 -15.72 -11.97
N THR A 86 12.58 -16.18 -13.07
CA THR A 86 12.00 -15.36 -14.11
C THR A 86 10.49 -15.29 -13.92
N LEU A 87 10.00 -14.08 -13.66
CA LEU A 87 8.59 -13.72 -13.56
C LEU A 87 8.12 -13.26 -14.94
N THR A 88 7.20 -14.01 -15.53
CA THR A 88 6.56 -13.65 -16.80
C THR A 88 5.20 -13.02 -16.49
N LEU A 89 5.12 -11.69 -16.58
CA LEU A 89 3.89 -10.93 -16.48
C LEU A 89 3.30 -10.69 -17.87
N HIS A 90 2.01 -10.35 -17.96
CA HIS A 90 1.35 -10.07 -19.24
C HIS A 90 2.02 -8.96 -20.06
N THR A 91 2.66 -7.99 -19.41
CA THR A 91 3.27 -6.82 -20.08
C THR A 91 4.79 -6.90 -20.17
N GLU A 92 5.43 -7.68 -19.30
CA GLU A 92 6.90 -7.70 -19.19
C GLU A 92 7.44 -8.97 -18.53
N VAL A 93 8.71 -9.24 -18.78
CA VAL A 93 9.45 -10.34 -18.14
C VAL A 93 10.51 -9.75 -17.20
N VAL A 94 10.44 -10.14 -15.93
CA VAL A 94 11.29 -9.63 -14.85
C VAL A 94 12.06 -10.79 -14.24
N GLN A 95 13.37 -10.65 -14.08
CA GLN A 95 14.21 -11.58 -13.33
C GLN A 95 14.46 -11.03 -11.93
N LEU A 96 14.18 -11.85 -10.92
CA LEU A 96 14.55 -11.57 -9.53
C LEU A 96 15.69 -12.51 -9.12
N LYS A 97 16.71 -11.93 -8.50
CA LYS A 97 17.89 -12.62 -8.00
C LYS A 97 18.01 -12.44 -6.49
N MET A 98 18.23 -13.54 -5.79
CA MET A 98 18.36 -13.62 -4.33
C MET A 98 19.78 -14.06 -3.96
N ASP A 99 20.22 -13.68 -2.78
CA ASP A 99 21.59 -13.93 -2.33
C ASP A 99 21.85 -15.41 -2.03
N ASN A 100 20.83 -16.17 -1.66
CA ASN A 100 20.94 -17.59 -1.29
C ASN A 100 19.69 -18.40 -1.70
N SER A 101 19.81 -19.74 -1.64
CA SER A 101 18.73 -20.68 -1.96
C SER A 101 17.53 -20.57 -1.04
N ASP A 102 17.79 -20.32 0.24
CA ASP A 102 16.78 -20.45 1.29
C ASP A 102 15.81 -19.26 1.23
N THR A 103 16.35 -18.05 1.12
CA THR A 103 15.58 -16.82 0.83
C THR A 103 14.91 -16.88 -0.55
N GLY A 104 15.54 -17.55 -1.52
CA GLY A 104 14.94 -17.83 -2.82
C GLY A 104 13.65 -18.64 -2.69
N GLU A 105 13.67 -19.74 -1.93
CA GLU A 105 12.48 -20.55 -1.64
C GLU A 105 11.44 -19.80 -0.82
N GLU A 106 11.84 -18.96 0.14
CA GLU A 106 10.90 -18.12 0.87
C GLU A 106 10.18 -17.16 -0.08
N TRP A 107 10.92 -16.35 -0.85
CA TRP A 107 10.34 -15.44 -1.84
C TRP A 107 9.43 -16.16 -2.83
N ARG A 108 9.86 -17.31 -3.35
CA ARG A 108 9.08 -18.13 -4.26
C ARG A 108 7.79 -18.63 -3.60
N GLY A 109 7.87 -19.11 -2.37
CA GLY A 109 6.71 -19.57 -1.59
C GLY A 109 5.70 -18.45 -1.38
N TYR A 110 6.15 -17.29 -0.90
CA TYR A 110 5.30 -16.13 -0.67
C TYR A 110 4.64 -15.61 -1.95
N ILE A 111 5.42 -15.37 -3.01
CA ILE A 111 4.88 -14.86 -4.29
C ILE A 111 3.85 -15.84 -4.87
N LEU A 112 4.17 -17.13 -4.95
CA LEU A 112 3.23 -18.12 -5.48
C LEU A 112 1.96 -18.23 -4.62
N THR A 113 2.09 -18.08 -3.31
CA THR A 113 0.97 -18.17 -2.38
C THR A 113 0.00 -17.00 -2.53
N VAL A 114 0.51 -15.75 -2.64
CA VAL A 114 -0.36 -14.58 -2.83
C VAL A 114 -1.01 -14.57 -4.21
N VAL A 115 -0.28 -14.98 -5.26
CA VAL A 115 -0.81 -15.01 -6.63
C VAL A 115 -1.85 -16.12 -6.81
N LYS A 116 -1.57 -17.33 -6.32
CA LYS A 116 -2.47 -18.49 -6.49
C LYS A 116 -3.50 -18.63 -5.38
N LYS A 117 -3.42 -17.81 -4.32
CA LYS A 117 -4.24 -17.89 -3.10
C LYS A 117 -4.26 -19.29 -2.47
N LYS A 118 -3.16 -20.03 -2.63
CA LYS A 118 -2.93 -21.38 -2.11
C LYS A 118 -1.44 -21.63 -1.92
N ILE A 119 -1.07 -22.38 -0.89
CA ILE A 119 0.31 -22.78 -0.66
C ILE A 119 0.69 -23.87 -1.68
N PRO A 120 1.78 -23.69 -2.45
CA PRO A 120 2.30 -24.74 -3.32
C PRO A 120 2.79 -25.96 -2.53
N SER A 121 2.41 -27.17 -2.95
CA SER A 121 2.81 -28.43 -2.28
C SER A 121 4.29 -28.80 -2.45
N LYS A 122 5.02 -28.11 -3.34
CA LYS A 122 6.44 -28.36 -3.67
C LYS A 122 7.32 -27.19 -3.18
N LEU A 123 7.32 -26.96 -1.87
CA LEU A 123 8.17 -25.95 -1.21
C LEU A 123 9.12 -26.62 -0.23
N GLN A 124 10.38 -26.18 -0.22
CA GLN A 124 11.43 -26.63 0.69
C GLN A 124 11.59 -25.66 1.87
N LEU A 125 10.47 -25.33 2.53
CA LEU A 125 10.45 -24.43 3.68
C LEU A 125 10.40 -25.20 4.99
N LEU A 126 11.04 -24.65 6.02
CA LEU A 126 11.00 -25.15 7.39
C LEU A 126 9.59 -24.99 7.98
N PRO A 127 9.21 -25.78 9.00
CA PRO A 127 7.87 -25.72 9.61
C PRO A 127 7.50 -24.30 10.10
N GLY A 128 8.44 -23.58 10.71
CA GLY A 128 8.21 -22.19 11.15
C GLY A 128 7.96 -21.23 9.99
N GLN A 129 8.68 -21.39 8.87
CA GLN A 129 8.47 -20.59 7.66
C GLN A 129 7.13 -20.91 7.01
N MET A 130 6.73 -22.18 7.03
CA MET A 130 5.43 -22.64 6.52
C MET A 130 4.27 -22.02 7.32
N LEU A 131 4.42 -21.89 8.65
CA LEU A 131 3.43 -21.26 9.51
C LEU A 131 3.24 -19.78 9.16
N LEU A 132 4.34 -19.04 8.97
CA LEU A 132 4.29 -17.62 8.56
C LEU A 132 3.67 -17.46 7.16
N LEU A 133 3.98 -18.37 6.24
CA LEU A 133 3.38 -18.39 4.90
C LEU A 133 1.87 -18.65 4.96
N GLN A 134 1.42 -19.52 5.86
CA GLN A 134 0.00 -19.78 6.12
C GLN A 134 -0.70 -18.54 6.69
N GLU A 135 -0.08 -17.84 7.64
CA GLU A 135 -0.62 -16.59 8.17
C GLU A 135 -0.79 -15.54 7.07
N ALA A 136 0.21 -15.36 6.22
CA ALA A 136 0.15 -14.45 5.08
C ALA A 136 -0.98 -14.82 4.09
N LEU A 137 -1.18 -16.12 3.84
CA LEU A 137 -2.30 -16.60 3.02
C LEU A 137 -3.65 -16.25 3.64
N ASP A 138 -3.82 -16.45 4.94
CA ASP A 138 -5.07 -16.17 5.63
C ASP A 138 -5.35 -14.67 5.65
N GLN A 139 -4.32 -13.84 5.79
CA GLN A 139 -4.44 -12.39 5.62
C GLN A 139 -4.86 -12.00 4.20
N GLU A 140 -4.27 -12.59 3.16
CA GLU A 140 -4.62 -12.31 1.76
C GLU A 140 -6.03 -12.82 1.40
N ARG A 141 -6.51 -13.92 2.00
CA ARG A 141 -7.88 -14.42 1.82
C ARG A 141 -8.93 -13.54 2.47
N LYS A 142 -8.63 -13.02 3.67
CA LYS A 142 -9.50 -12.07 4.39
C LYS A 142 -9.52 -10.70 3.71
N ARG A 143 -8.46 -10.36 2.98
CA ARG A 143 -8.38 -9.12 2.21
C ARG A 143 -9.48 -9.11 1.15
N LYS A 144 -10.44 -8.19 1.30
CA LYS A 144 -11.37 -7.87 0.22
C LYS A 144 -10.55 -7.32 -0.95
N PRO A 145 -10.80 -7.74 -2.20
CA PRO A 145 -10.15 -7.13 -3.35
C PRO A 145 -10.33 -5.62 -3.27
N PRO A 146 -9.34 -4.82 -3.72
CA PRO A 146 -9.47 -3.38 -3.65
C PRO A 146 -10.75 -3.02 -4.38
N ILE A 147 -11.71 -2.45 -3.65
CA ILE A 147 -12.81 -1.73 -4.28
C ILE A 147 -12.11 -0.78 -5.23
N ALA A 148 -12.38 -0.92 -6.53
CA ALA A 148 -11.84 -0.02 -7.53
C ALA A 148 -12.20 1.38 -7.06
N ARG A 149 -11.20 2.10 -6.52
CA ARG A 149 -11.41 3.50 -6.17
C ARG A 149 -11.87 4.12 -7.48
N PRO A 150 -13.01 4.83 -7.52
CA PRO A 150 -13.42 5.51 -8.72
C PRO A 150 -12.20 6.28 -9.24
N PRO A 151 -11.91 6.21 -10.55
CA PRO A 151 -10.75 6.89 -11.12
C PRO A 151 -10.75 8.31 -10.57
N LEU A 152 -9.61 8.73 -10.00
CA LEU A 152 -9.46 10.11 -9.57
C LEU A 152 -9.90 10.98 -10.76
N PRO A 153 -10.75 11.99 -10.53
CA PRO A 153 -11.20 12.85 -11.62
C PRO A 153 -9.96 13.34 -12.39
N PRO A 154 -10.02 13.35 -13.73
CA PRO A 154 -8.89 13.72 -14.55
C PRO A 154 -8.33 15.05 -14.05
N ARG A 155 -7.01 15.11 -13.85
CA ARG A 155 -6.34 16.33 -13.41
C ARG A 155 -6.79 17.45 -14.34
N PRO A 156 -7.39 18.54 -13.82
CA PRO A 156 -7.89 19.59 -14.66
C PRO A 156 -6.78 20.11 -15.58
N SER A 157 -7.10 20.28 -16.86
CA SER A 157 -6.15 20.64 -17.92
C SER A 157 -5.45 21.99 -17.71
N PHE A 158 -5.92 22.81 -16.76
CA PHE A 158 -5.28 24.05 -16.35
C PHE A 158 -4.08 23.87 -15.41
N LEU A 159 -3.85 22.67 -14.86
CA LEU A 159 -2.68 22.42 -14.02
C LEU A 159 -1.48 21.97 -14.88
N PRO A 160 -0.35 22.69 -14.86
CA PRO A 160 0.81 22.33 -15.66
C PRO A 160 1.34 20.94 -15.29
N SER A 161 1.58 20.13 -16.32
CA SER A 161 2.23 18.82 -16.19
C SER A 161 3.73 19.01 -15.96
N PRO A 162 4.37 18.34 -14.98
CA PRO A 162 5.81 18.47 -14.74
C PRO A 162 6.68 17.99 -15.91
N SER A 163 6.10 17.27 -16.89
CA SER A 163 6.87 16.59 -17.95
C SER A 163 6.79 17.24 -19.32
N ALA A 164 6.22 18.44 -19.47
CA ALA A 164 6.13 19.09 -20.78
C ALA A 164 6.21 20.61 -20.68
N SER A 165 7.42 21.15 -20.80
CA SER A 165 7.59 22.54 -21.23
C SER A 165 8.92 22.69 -21.98
N PRO A 166 8.90 22.80 -23.33
CA PRO A 166 9.92 23.51 -24.08
C PRO A 166 9.69 25.00 -23.90
N PHE A 167 10.75 25.69 -23.50
CA PHE A 167 10.89 27.13 -23.34
C PHE A 167 10.17 27.97 -24.42
N ARG A 168 9.49 29.03 -23.97
CA ARG A 168 9.21 30.23 -24.79
C ARG A 168 9.55 31.46 -23.95
N PRO A 169 10.51 32.32 -24.36
CA PRO A 169 10.86 33.51 -23.59
C PRO A 169 10.20 34.77 -24.17
N LEU A 170 9.51 35.57 -23.33
CA LEU A 170 9.50 37.04 -23.35
C LEU A 170 8.54 37.62 -22.28
N PRO A 171 8.65 38.90 -21.87
CA PRO A 171 9.83 39.72 -21.56
C PRO A 171 9.97 39.96 -20.04
N LYS A 172 11.13 40.50 -19.68
CA LYS A 172 11.59 40.82 -18.32
C LYS A 172 10.78 41.93 -17.67
N GLU A 173 10.19 41.65 -16.51
CA GLU A 173 10.21 42.54 -15.35
C GLU A 173 10.50 41.70 -14.10
N LYS A 174 11.49 42.12 -13.31
CA LYS A 174 11.92 41.55 -12.02
C LYS A 174 11.94 42.73 -11.03
N PRO A 175 11.95 42.52 -9.70
CA PRO A 175 11.63 41.30 -8.95
C PRO A 175 10.83 41.55 -7.65
N SER A 176 10.19 40.51 -7.09
CA SER A 176 10.28 40.29 -5.65
C SER A 176 10.38 38.80 -5.35
N HIS A 177 11.35 38.48 -4.50
CA HIS A 177 11.77 37.14 -4.13
C HIS A 177 10.71 36.44 -3.24
N ASN A 178 10.61 35.12 -3.38
CA ASN A 178 10.02 34.15 -2.43
C ASN A 178 8.49 34.02 -2.40
N SER A 179 7.88 33.56 -3.49
CA SER A 179 6.72 32.68 -3.34
C SER A 179 6.93 31.44 -4.23
N PRO A 180 6.77 30.20 -3.72
CA PRO A 180 6.67 29.04 -4.59
C PRO A 180 5.50 29.26 -5.55
N ASP A 181 5.60 28.81 -6.80
CA ASP A 181 4.54 28.93 -7.81
C ASP A 181 3.25 28.28 -7.31
N ILE A 182 2.42 29.08 -6.63
CA ILE A 182 1.17 28.66 -6.04
C ILE A 182 0.16 28.48 -7.18
N PRO A 183 -0.50 27.31 -7.30
CA PRO A 183 -1.48 27.09 -8.36
C PRO A 183 -2.66 28.07 -8.26
N ALA A 184 -3.28 28.41 -9.40
CA ALA A 184 -4.44 29.31 -9.45
C ALA A 184 -5.67 28.82 -8.65
N CYS A 185 -5.71 27.53 -8.27
CA CYS A 185 -6.75 26.96 -7.41
C CYS A 185 -6.46 27.11 -5.90
N PHE A 186 -5.44 27.88 -5.53
CA PHE A 186 -5.16 28.20 -4.14
C PHE A 186 -5.97 29.43 -3.72
N TYR A 187 -6.88 29.22 -2.78
CA TYR A 187 -7.70 30.29 -2.24
C TYR A 187 -6.98 30.90 -1.03
N SER A 188 -6.61 32.18 -1.15
CA SER A 188 -6.07 32.95 -0.03
C SER A 188 -7.22 33.40 0.88
N VAL A 189 -7.78 32.44 1.62
CA VAL A 189 -8.92 32.66 2.52
C VAL A 189 -8.56 32.30 3.95
N THR A 190 -9.24 32.93 4.91
CA THR A 190 -9.12 32.59 6.33
C THR A 190 -9.84 31.29 6.66
N ARG A 191 -9.65 30.79 7.89
CA ARG A 191 -10.39 29.62 8.39
C ARG A 191 -11.90 29.81 8.30
N GLN A 192 -12.37 30.95 8.76
CA GLN A 192 -13.81 31.24 8.86
C GLN A 192 -14.44 31.37 7.47
N GLU A 193 -13.75 32.04 6.55
CA GLU A 193 -14.20 32.16 5.16
C GLU A 193 -14.24 30.79 4.48
N ALA A 194 -13.24 29.93 4.69
CA ALA A 194 -13.25 28.59 4.13
C ALA A 194 -14.40 27.73 4.68
N GLU A 195 -14.69 27.80 5.98
CA GLU A 195 -15.84 27.11 6.58
C GLU A 195 -17.17 27.62 6.00
N GLN A 196 -17.33 28.94 5.84
CA GLN A 196 -18.52 29.53 5.22
C GLN A 196 -18.68 29.14 3.75
N MET A 197 -17.59 29.15 2.98
CA MET A 197 -17.60 28.77 1.56
C MET A 197 -18.04 27.31 1.38
N LEU A 198 -17.55 26.40 2.23
CA LEU A 198 -17.92 24.99 2.20
C LEU A 198 -19.36 24.75 2.65
N GLU A 199 -19.88 25.56 3.57
CA GLU A 199 -21.27 25.45 4.02
C GLU A 199 -22.25 26.01 2.99
N ALA A 200 -21.89 27.12 2.35
CA ALA A 200 -22.72 27.79 1.36
C ALA A 200 -22.78 27.05 0.01
N ASN A 201 -21.75 26.25 -0.32
CA ASN A 201 -21.65 25.57 -1.62
C ASN A 201 -21.34 24.06 -1.45
N PRO A 202 -22.26 23.28 -0.84
CA PRO A 202 -22.02 21.87 -0.56
C PRO A 202 -21.80 21.00 -1.81
N GLU A 203 -22.27 21.44 -2.98
CA GLU A 203 -22.11 20.79 -4.27
C GLU A 203 -20.74 21.00 -4.94
N ASN A 204 -19.98 22.03 -4.52
CA ASN A 204 -18.72 22.42 -5.17
C ASN A 204 -17.47 21.72 -4.60
N GLY A 205 -17.68 20.75 -3.71
CA GLY A 205 -16.62 19.96 -3.07
C GLY A 205 -16.56 20.17 -1.56
N GLY A 206 -15.78 19.31 -0.89
CA GLY A 206 -15.70 19.29 0.58
C GLY A 206 -14.38 19.79 1.15
N ILE A 207 -13.48 20.41 0.36
CA ILE A 207 -12.10 20.70 0.78
C ILE A 207 -11.65 22.07 0.26
N ILE A 208 -11.04 22.88 1.14
CA ILE A 208 -10.33 24.12 0.79
C ILE A 208 -8.92 24.08 1.39
N LEU A 209 -7.92 24.30 0.54
CA LEU A 209 -6.53 24.54 0.95
C LEU A 209 -6.29 26.04 1.03
N ARG A 210 -5.74 26.51 2.16
CA ARG A 210 -5.58 27.93 2.46
C ARG A 210 -4.25 28.22 3.20
N PRO A 211 -3.82 29.49 3.28
CA PRO A 211 -2.68 29.88 4.09
C PRO A 211 -2.87 29.51 5.57
N SER A 212 -1.79 29.08 6.21
CA SER A 212 -1.74 28.99 7.67
C SER A 212 -1.45 30.36 8.28
N THR A 213 -1.81 30.53 9.55
CA THR A 213 -1.35 31.67 10.36
C THR A 213 0.13 31.56 10.74
N LEU A 214 0.73 30.38 10.55
CA LEU A 214 2.16 30.13 10.73
C LEU A 214 2.89 30.36 9.41
N ALA A 215 4.02 31.07 9.48
CA ALA A 215 4.84 31.38 8.32
C ALA A 215 5.24 30.10 7.54
N ASN A 216 5.13 30.16 6.21
CA ASN A 216 5.50 29.11 5.28
C ASN A 216 4.80 27.75 5.48
N ASN A 217 3.63 27.75 6.13
CA ASN A 217 2.79 26.56 6.32
C ASN A 217 1.41 26.73 5.70
N TYR A 218 0.73 25.62 5.48
CA TYR A 218 -0.60 25.57 4.90
C TYR A 218 -1.61 25.05 5.92
N ALA A 219 -2.88 25.29 5.65
CA ALA A 219 -3.98 24.74 6.42
C ALA A 219 -5.06 24.21 5.47
N LEU A 220 -5.73 23.15 5.90
CA LEU A 220 -6.77 22.49 5.13
C LEU A 220 -8.06 22.52 5.94
N THR A 221 -9.13 23.00 5.31
CA THR A 221 -10.49 23.00 5.88
C THR A 221 -11.33 22.00 5.09
N LEU A 222 -12.02 21.11 5.78
CA LEU A 222 -12.77 19.99 5.23
C LEU A 222 -14.20 20.01 5.76
N ARG A 223 -15.20 19.82 4.89
CA ARG A 223 -16.59 19.56 5.26
C ARG A 223 -16.89 18.08 5.00
N GLN A 224 -17.09 17.32 6.07
CA GLN A 224 -17.37 15.90 6.00
C GLN A 224 -18.82 15.63 6.38
N LEU A 225 -19.56 14.93 5.52
CA LEU A 225 -20.90 14.45 5.86
C LEU A 225 -20.78 13.21 6.78
N THR A 226 -21.41 13.26 7.95
CA THR A 226 -21.48 12.13 8.90
C THR A 226 -22.95 11.74 9.13
N PRO A 227 -23.24 10.56 9.70
CA PRO A 227 -24.62 10.16 10.03
C PRO A 227 -25.32 11.14 10.97
N SER A 228 -24.56 11.88 11.79
CA SER A 228 -25.06 12.88 12.72
C SER A 228 -25.14 14.29 12.11
N GLY A 229 -24.76 14.46 10.84
CA GLY A 229 -24.77 15.73 10.11
C GLY A 229 -23.42 16.16 9.52
N PRO A 230 -23.35 17.31 8.85
CA PRO A 230 -22.11 17.88 8.34
C PRO A 230 -21.17 18.32 9.48
N VAL A 231 -19.89 17.95 9.39
CA VAL A 231 -18.86 18.31 10.36
C VAL A 231 -17.71 19.02 9.64
N MET A 232 -17.34 20.20 10.15
CA MET A 232 -16.16 20.93 9.70
C MET A 232 -14.91 20.46 10.45
N LYS A 233 -13.84 20.15 9.71
CA LYS A 233 -12.54 19.77 10.25
C LYS A 233 -11.45 20.67 9.69
N ASN A 234 -10.53 21.06 10.54
CA ASN A 234 -9.39 21.90 10.16
C ASN A 234 -8.10 21.18 10.51
N TYR A 235 -7.18 21.14 9.57
CA TYR A 235 -5.91 20.47 9.70
C TYR A 235 -4.77 21.40 9.35
N ARG A 236 -3.65 21.23 10.05
CA ARG A 236 -2.40 21.90 9.67
C ARG A 236 -1.68 21.05 8.63
N VAL A 237 -1.08 21.72 7.67
CA VAL A 237 -0.32 21.09 6.60
C VAL A 237 1.08 21.67 6.60
N ALA A 238 2.04 20.85 7.01
CA ALA A 238 3.45 21.20 7.06
C ALA A 238 4.14 20.84 5.74
N SER A 239 4.91 21.78 5.20
CA SER A 239 5.81 21.51 4.07
C SER A 239 7.09 20.85 4.57
N THR A 240 7.46 19.74 3.95
CA THR A 240 8.70 19.02 4.23
C THR A 240 9.56 18.93 2.97
N ASN A 241 10.83 18.52 3.11
CA ASN A 241 11.76 18.43 1.97
C ASN A 241 11.32 17.42 0.88
N SER A 242 10.38 16.52 1.19
CA SER A 242 9.89 15.47 0.29
C SER A 242 8.39 15.54 0.00
N GLY A 243 7.67 16.58 0.46
CA GLY A 243 6.24 16.73 0.22
C GLY A 243 5.50 17.44 1.35
N PHE A 244 4.21 17.15 1.50
CA PHE A 244 3.33 17.78 2.50
C PHE A 244 2.81 16.75 3.50
N VAL A 245 2.76 17.13 4.78
CA VAL A 245 2.27 16.29 5.87
C VAL A 245 1.07 16.97 6.53
N ILE A 246 -0.03 16.24 6.65
CA ILE A 246 -1.22 16.69 7.38
C ILE A 246 -1.07 16.28 8.85
N GLU A 247 -1.03 17.27 9.74
CA GLU A 247 -0.98 17.04 11.19
C GLU A 247 -2.39 16.73 11.72
N LEU A 248 -2.52 15.60 12.40
CA LEU A 248 -3.76 15.17 13.04
C LEU A 248 -3.62 15.35 14.56
N ASP A 249 -4.48 16.19 15.15
CA ASP A 249 -4.48 16.45 16.60
C ASP A 249 -4.95 15.25 17.43
N THR A 250 -5.70 14.32 16.82
CA THR A 250 -6.27 13.15 17.50
C THR A 250 -6.01 11.89 16.70
N ALA A 251 -5.42 10.88 17.34
CA ALA A 251 -5.34 9.54 16.79
C ALA A 251 -6.76 8.97 16.68
N ASN A 252 -7.32 8.96 15.47
CA ASN A 252 -8.59 8.28 15.24
C ASN A 252 -8.38 6.78 15.45
N LYS A 253 -8.84 6.26 16.59
CA LYS A 253 -9.08 4.83 16.75
C LYS A 253 -10.24 4.50 15.83
N VAL A 254 -9.94 3.97 14.65
CA VAL A 254 -10.93 3.24 13.88
C VAL A 254 -11.24 2.00 14.72
N GLU A 255 -12.41 1.95 15.35
CA GLU A 255 -12.92 0.69 15.86
C GLU A 255 -12.98 -0.25 14.66
N LEU A 256 -12.09 -1.24 14.64
CA LEU A 256 -12.30 -2.40 13.78
C LEU A 256 -13.72 -2.87 14.06
N LEU A 257 -14.54 -2.97 13.02
CA LEU A 257 -15.83 -3.64 13.06
C LEU A 257 -15.66 -4.92 13.88
N GLN A 258 -16.28 -4.95 15.05
CA GLN A 258 -16.17 -6.08 15.95
C GLN A 258 -16.63 -7.33 15.18
N PRO A 259 -15.87 -8.44 15.21
CA PRO A 259 -16.35 -9.68 14.61
C PRO A 259 -17.63 -10.11 15.32
N PRO A 260 -18.62 -10.67 14.60
CA PRO A 260 -19.85 -11.13 15.21
C PRO A 260 -19.52 -12.16 16.30
N THR A 261 -20.01 -11.89 17.50
CA THR A 261 -20.02 -12.82 18.63
C THR A 261 -20.74 -14.09 18.19
N LYS A 262 -20.09 -15.25 18.39
CA LYS A 262 -20.70 -16.55 18.13
C LYS A 262 -21.94 -16.70 19.02
N GLU A 263 -23.10 -16.89 18.40
CA GLU A 263 -24.27 -17.43 19.08
C GLU A 263 -23.95 -18.85 19.56
N GLU A 264 -24.38 -19.14 20.79
CA GLU A 264 -24.36 -20.46 21.41
C GLU A 264 -25.27 -21.39 20.60
N GLY A 265 -24.69 -22.48 20.10
CA GLY A 265 -25.39 -23.57 19.44
C GLY A 265 -24.92 -24.88 20.04
N GLU A 266 -25.65 -25.32 21.06
CA GLU A 266 -25.54 -26.61 21.73
C GLU A 266 -25.86 -27.74 20.73
N TYR A 267 -24.88 -28.62 20.47
CA TYR A 267 -25.09 -29.85 19.70
C TYR A 267 -25.74 -30.89 20.62
N VAL A 268 -27.04 -31.10 20.46
CA VAL A 268 -27.73 -32.27 21.04
C VAL A 268 -27.58 -33.44 20.07
N ILE A 269 -26.90 -34.49 20.51
CA ILE A 269 -26.82 -35.78 19.81
C ILE A 269 -28.16 -36.50 20.00
N PRO A 270 -28.86 -36.95 18.93
CA PRO A 270 -30.00 -37.83 19.10
C PRO A 270 -29.53 -39.25 19.41
N ASP A 271 -30.02 -39.80 20.52
CA ASP A 271 -29.95 -41.22 20.88
C ASP A 271 -30.66 -42.07 19.81
N ASP A 272 -29.95 -43.04 19.26
CA ASP A 272 -30.49 -44.07 18.38
C ASP A 272 -30.83 -45.32 19.22
N PRO A 273 -32.09 -45.79 19.25
CA PRO A 273 -32.46 -46.97 20.03
C PRO A 273 -32.23 -48.26 19.22
N SER A 274 -31.42 -49.15 19.80
CA SER A 274 -31.46 -50.63 19.80
C SER A 274 -31.87 -51.39 18.52
N PRO A 275 -31.24 -52.54 18.28
CA PRO A 275 -32.06 -53.74 18.44
C PRO A 275 -31.39 -54.85 19.26
N ASP A 276 -32.23 -55.46 20.10
CA ASP A 276 -32.03 -56.75 20.74
C ASP A 276 -31.62 -57.84 19.74
N HIS A 277 -30.54 -58.56 20.06
CA HIS A 277 -30.46 -59.98 19.78
C HIS A 277 -29.61 -60.70 20.85
N ASN A 278 -30.31 -61.42 21.72
CA ASN A 278 -30.11 -62.86 21.99
C ASN A 278 -28.66 -63.37 22.17
N LEU A 279 -28.30 -63.83 23.38
CA LEU A 279 -28.45 -65.24 23.82
C LEU A 279 -27.63 -65.55 25.09
N ARG A 280 -28.36 -66.01 26.12
CA ARG A 280 -28.04 -67.05 27.11
C ARG A 280 -26.57 -67.44 27.32
N LEU A 281 -26.10 -67.39 28.57
CA LEU A 281 -26.37 -68.37 29.64
C LEU A 281 -26.22 -67.70 31.00
#